data_AF-A0A0G2E8X7-F1
#
_entry.id   AF-A0A0G2E8X7-F1
#
_cell.length_a   1.000
_cell.length_b   1.000
_cell.length_c   1.000
_cell.angle_alpha   90.00
_cell.angle_beta   90.00
_cell.angle_gamma   90.00
#
_symmetry.space_group_name_H-M   'P 1'
#
loop_
_entity.id
_entity.type
_entity.pdbx_description
1 polymer ?
#
loop_
_entity_poly.entity_id
_entity_poly.type
_entity_poly.pdbx_seq_one_letter_code
_entity_poly.pdbx_strand_id
1 'polypeptide(L)'
;MLDIVNESVPSPKCYFTHAMLGEHMSDKHPPTKKKPFNTILAQPFSHTADLMLPDEVYEVIRQELDVAAGKFHYARVYLSLGEIIDGDFFNHYIKTGNVLMISEGRRGIDNVFSLREGVLRLELDRATYEKCGLVGNPIPHGGRKHTKERFGMQPLFPHTSTAD
;
A
#
# COMPACT_ATOMS: atom_id res chain seq x y z
N MET A 1 -12.98 9.31 12.95
CA MET A 1 -12.66 9.16 11.51
C MET A 1 -11.35 8.38 11.47
N LEU A 2 -11.17 7.38 10.59
CA LEU A 2 -9.83 6.82 10.38
C LEU A 2 -9.15 7.85 9.49
N ASP A 3 -8.47 8.80 10.09
CA ASP A 3 -7.77 9.87 9.38
C ASP A 3 -6.48 9.32 8.78
N ILE A 4 -6.53 8.23 8.01
CA ILE A 4 -5.32 7.75 7.33
C ILE A 4 -4.89 8.84 6.35
N VAL A 5 -3.85 9.55 6.78
CA VAL A 5 -3.13 10.65 6.12
C VAL A 5 -4.04 11.52 5.24
N ASN A 6 -4.68 12.52 5.85
CA ASN A 6 -4.96 13.73 5.10
C ASN A 6 -3.64 14.51 5.03
N GLU A 7 -2.99 14.54 3.85
CA GLU A 7 -1.68 15.19 3.66
C GLU A 7 -1.70 16.67 4.05
N SER A 8 -2.89 17.27 4.24
CA SER A 8 -3.14 18.68 4.58
C SER A 8 -2.98 19.10 6.06
N VAL A 9 -2.80 18.17 7.02
CA VAL A 9 -2.82 18.45 8.48
C VAL A 9 -1.62 17.78 9.19
N PRO A 10 -1.11 18.30 10.33
CA PRO A 10 -0.09 17.59 11.11
C PRO A 10 -0.56 16.16 11.43
N SER A 11 0.21 15.17 10.99
CA SER A 11 -0.11 13.75 11.21
C SER A 11 -0.12 13.45 12.72
N PRO A 12 -1.24 13.03 13.32
CA PRO A 12 -1.24 12.55 14.70
C PRO A 12 -0.30 11.34 14.85
N LYS A 13 0.25 11.17 16.05
CA LYS A 13 1.18 10.06 16.34
C LYS A 13 0.49 8.69 16.33
N CYS A 14 -0.83 8.67 16.49
CA CYS A 14 -1.64 7.47 16.51
C CYS A 14 -3.02 7.77 15.88
N TYR A 15 -3.46 6.87 15.00
CA TYR A 15 -4.80 6.87 14.44
C TYR A 15 -5.58 5.76 15.12
N PHE A 16 -6.73 6.11 15.71
CA PHE A 16 -7.60 5.15 16.38
C PHE A 16 -8.96 5.11 15.70
N THR A 17 -9.56 3.93 15.62
CA THR A 17 -11.00 3.84 15.38
C THR A 17 -11.62 2.66 16.07
N HIS A 18 -12.79 2.98 16.62
CA HIS A 18 -13.72 2.04 17.18
C HIS A 18 -14.82 1.76 16.15
N ALA A 19 -15.11 0.50 15.90
CA ALA A 19 -16.20 0.07 15.04
C ALA A 19 -16.87 -1.17 15.65
N MET A 20 -18.20 -1.22 15.57
CA MET A 20 -18.97 -2.42 15.90
C MET A 20 -19.21 -3.20 14.60
N LEU A 21 -18.92 -4.50 14.63
CA LEU A 21 -19.29 -5.40 13.54
C LEU A 21 -20.82 -5.58 13.55
N GLY A 22 -21.45 -5.49 12.38
CA GLY A 22 -22.89 -5.69 12.24
C GLY A 22 -23.27 -7.17 12.37
N GLU A 23 -24.54 -7.44 12.70
CA GLU A 23 -25.05 -8.80 13.00
C GLU A 23 -24.94 -9.81 11.85
N HIS A 24 -24.87 -9.35 10.60
CA HIS A 24 -24.86 -10.21 9.40
C HIS A 24 -23.64 -9.92 8.52
N MET A 25 -22.45 -10.24 9.02
CA MET A 25 -21.22 -10.20 8.24
C MET A 25 -21.04 -11.56 7.56
N SER A 26 -21.03 -11.58 6.22
CA SER A 26 -20.62 -12.76 5.47
C SER A 26 -19.10 -12.80 5.40
N ASP A 27 -18.49 -13.85 5.94
CA ASP A 27 -17.04 -14.09 5.86
C ASP A 27 -16.53 -14.09 4.40
N LYS A 28 -17.34 -14.63 3.48
CA LYS A 28 -17.00 -14.71 2.05
C LYS A 28 -17.07 -13.37 1.33
N HIS A 29 -17.85 -12.43 1.85
CA HIS A 29 -18.11 -11.13 1.21
C HIS A 29 -18.09 -10.00 2.25
N PRO A 30 -16.89 -9.65 2.78
CA PRO A 30 -16.77 -8.57 3.74
C PRO A 30 -17.18 -7.22 3.11
N PRO A 31 -17.83 -6.31 3.86
CA PRO A 31 -18.24 -5.01 3.34
C PRO A 31 -17.03 -4.16 2.92
N THR A 32 -16.90 -3.79 1.65
CA THR A 32 -15.72 -3.00 1.21
C THR A 32 -15.82 -1.50 1.52
N LYS A 33 -17.04 -0.97 1.70
CA LYS A 33 -17.29 0.48 1.87
C LYS A 33 -17.47 0.92 3.32
N LYS A 34 -17.81 -0.01 4.23
CA LYS A 34 -18.12 0.29 5.63
C LYS A 34 -16.88 0.13 6.51
N LYS A 35 -16.87 0.81 7.65
CA LYS A 35 -15.84 0.61 8.68
C LYS A 35 -16.09 -0.70 9.43
N PRO A 36 -15.03 -1.38 9.91
CA PRO A 36 -13.61 -1.01 9.78
C PRO A 36 -12.97 -1.43 8.45
N PHE A 37 -13.64 -2.26 7.65
CA PHE A 37 -13.11 -2.89 6.44
C PHE A 37 -12.52 -1.93 5.41
N ASN A 38 -13.24 -0.86 5.04
CA ASN A 38 -12.73 0.10 4.05
C ASN A 38 -11.38 0.68 4.47
N THR A 39 -11.20 0.95 5.77
CA THR A 39 -9.91 1.44 6.26
C THR A 39 -8.82 0.40 6.15
N ILE A 40 -9.08 -0.84 6.57
CA ILE A 40 -8.09 -1.91 6.47
C ILE A 40 -7.68 -2.08 4.99
N LEU A 41 -8.65 -2.07 4.07
CA LEU A 41 -8.42 -2.15 2.62
C LEU A 41 -7.68 -0.93 2.04
N ALA A 42 -7.83 0.24 2.67
CA ALA A 42 -7.13 1.46 2.28
C ALA A 42 -5.66 1.47 2.71
N GLN A 43 -5.22 0.53 3.56
CA GLN A 43 -3.83 0.39 4.00
C GLN A 43 -3.13 -0.75 3.22
N PRO A 44 -2.43 -0.43 2.11
CA PRO A 44 -1.81 -1.45 1.27
C PRO A 44 -0.65 -2.19 1.93
N PHE A 45 0.18 -1.47 2.69
CA PHE A 45 1.41 -2.01 3.26
C PHE A 45 1.33 -1.95 4.79
N SER A 46 1.47 -3.11 5.42
CA SER A 46 1.51 -3.27 6.87
C SER A 46 2.73 -4.10 7.23
N HIS A 47 3.60 -3.56 8.08
CA HIS A 47 4.77 -4.30 8.57
C HIS A 47 4.41 -5.18 9.77
N THR A 48 3.63 -4.64 10.71
CA THR A 48 3.23 -5.32 11.95
C THR A 48 1.73 -5.15 12.14
N ALA A 49 1.07 -6.22 12.56
CA ALA A 49 -0.31 -6.22 12.99
C ALA A 49 -0.41 -7.00 14.30
N ASP A 50 -0.84 -6.31 15.36
CA ASP A 50 -1.04 -6.91 16.67
C ASP A 50 -2.53 -7.09 16.91
N LEU A 51 -2.92 -8.28 17.37
CA LEU A 51 -4.30 -8.63 17.67
C LEU A 51 -4.43 -8.90 19.17
N MET A 52 -5.26 -8.11 19.85
CA MET A 52 -5.59 -8.31 21.26
C MET A 52 -6.98 -8.94 21.36
N LEU A 53 -7.09 -10.02 22.13
CA LEU A 53 -8.31 -10.82 22.26
C LEU A 53 -8.59 -11.09 23.74
N PRO A 54 -9.86 -11.27 24.13
CA PRO A 54 -10.21 -11.88 25.41
C PRO A 54 -9.66 -13.32 25.50
N ASP A 55 -9.28 -13.73 26.71
CA ASP A 55 -8.66 -15.04 26.97
C ASP A 55 -9.57 -16.20 26.53
N GLU A 56 -10.89 -16.03 26.63
CA GLU A 56 -11.87 -17.07 26.33
C GLU A 56 -11.90 -17.46 24.84
N VAL A 57 -11.51 -16.54 23.95
CA VAL A 57 -11.57 -16.74 22.48
C VAL A 57 -10.19 -16.88 21.84
N TYR A 58 -9.12 -16.68 22.61
CA TYR A 58 -7.74 -16.65 22.10
C TYR A 58 -7.37 -17.94 21.37
N GLU A 59 -7.53 -19.10 22.01
CA GLU A 59 -7.10 -20.37 21.43
C GLU A 59 -7.88 -20.76 20.18
N VAL A 60 -9.19 -20.46 20.14
CA VAL A 60 -10.03 -20.72 18.97
C VAL A 60 -9.59 -19.87 17.78
N ILE A 61 -9.39 -18.57 17.99
CA ILE A 61 -8.96 -17.67 16.91
C ILE A 61 -7.54 -17.99 16.46
N ARG A 62 -6.63 -18.33 17.38
CA ARG A 62 -5.25 -18.72 17.05
C ARG A 62 -5.21 -19.92 16.12
N GLN A 63 -5.99 -20.97 16.41
CA GLN A 63 -6.05 -22.16 15.57
C GLN A 63 -6.57 -21.85 14.16
N GLU A 64 -7.64 -21.06 14.06
CA GLU A 64 -8.17 -20.61 12.77
C GLU A 64 -7.15 -19.76 11.99
N LEU A 65 -6.45 -18.85 12.65
CA LEU A 65 -5.40 -18.05 12.04
C LEU A 65 -4.23 -18.91 11.56
N ASP A 66 -3.79 -19.90 12.33
CA ASP A 66 -2.70 -20.81 11.93
C ASP A 66 -3.08 -21.63 10.67
N VAL A 67 -4.37 -21.95 10.50
CA VAL A 67 -4.89 -22.65 9.31
C VAL A 67 -5.07 -21.68 8.12
N ALA A 68 -5.66 -20.50 8.36
CA ALA A 68 -6.09 -19.58 7.30
C ALA A 68 -5.01 -18.60 6.82
N ALA A 69 -4.08 -18.20 7.69
CA ALA A 69 -3.09 -17.16 7.39
C ALA A 69 -2.13 -17.56 6.25
N GLY A 70 -2.03 -18.85 5.95
CA GLY A 70 -1.05 -19.37 5.00
C GLY A 70 0.38 -18.96 5.38
N LYS A 71 1.34 -19.22 4.50
CA LYS A 71 2.67 -18.62 4.64
C LYS A 71 2.69 -17.29 3.91
N PHE A 72 2.73 -16.19 4.65
CA PHE A 72 3.09 -14.91 4.07
C PHE A 72 4.54 -14.97 3.58
N HIS A 73 4.71 -14.93 2.26
CA HIS A 73 6.03 -14.87 1.65
C HIS A 73 6.37 -13.40 1.38
N TYR A 74 7.42 -12.92 2.03
CA TYR A 74 8.06 -11.67 1.67
C TYR A 74 9.52 -11.95 1.28
N ALA A 75 10.04 -11.14 0.37
CA ALA A 75 11.44 -11.19 -0.03
C ALA A 75 11.97 -9.76 -0.10
N ARG A 76 13.22 -9.59 0.33
CA ARG A 76 13.98 -8.36 0.09
C ARG A 76 14.86 -8.61 -1.13
N VAL A 77 14.76 -7.74 -2.12
CA VAL A 77 15.51 -7.82 -3.38
C VAL A 77 16.26 -6.52 -3.62
N TYR A 78 17.38 -6.61 -4.34
CA TYR A 78 18.11 -5.46 -4.86
C TYR A 78 17.87 -5.41 -6.36
N LEU A 79 16.98 -4.52 -6.79
CA LEU A 79 16.60 -4.34 -8.20
C LEU A 79 16.60 -2.86 -8.55
N SER A 80 17.05 -2.56 -9.76
CA SER A 80 16.84 -1.27 -10.39
C SER A 80 15.39 -1.13 -10.88
N LEU A 81 14.93 0.12 -11.07
CA LEU A 81 13.61 0.36 -11.67
C LEU A 81 13.51 -0.22 -13.09
N GLY A 82 14.62 -0.25 -13.84
CA GLY A 82 14.66 -0.85 -15.19
C GLY A 82 14.32 -2.34 -15.17
N GLU A 83 14.89 -3.08 -14.22
CA GLU A 83 14.62 -4.52 -14.05
C GLU A 83 13.20 -4.82 -13.55
N ILE A 84 12.53 -3.85 -12.94
CA ILE A 84 11.12 -3.99 -12.51
C ILE A 84 10.19 -3.79 -13.71
N ILE A 85 10.46 -2.80 -14.56
CA ILE A 85 9.56 -2.41 -15.66
C ILE A 85 9.82 -3.18 -16.96
N ASP A 86 10.92 -3.94 -17.04
CA ASP A 86 11.30 -4.72 -18.20
C ASP A 86 11.75 -6.15 -17.80
N GLY A 87 11.77 -7.06 -18.76
CA GLY A 87 12.26 -8.42 -18.58
C GLY A 87 11.32 -9.35 -17.80
N ASP A 88 11.91 -10.33 -17.13
CA ASP A 88 11.18 -11.44 -16.53
C ASP A 88 10.30 -11.01 -15.36
N PHE A 89 10.75 -10.04 -14.56
CA PHE A 89 9.97 -9.55 -13.42
C PHE A 89 8.65 -8.94 -13.88
N PHE A 90 8.70 -8.08 -14.89
CA PHE A 90 7.51 -7.45 -15.47
C PHE A 90 6.53 -8.50 -16.02
N ASN A 91 7.03 -9.47 -16.79
CA ASN A 91 6.17 -10.48 -17.41
C ASN A 91 5.55 -11.45 -16.41
N HIS A 92 6.30 -11.88 -15.38
CA HIS A 92 5.81 -12.89 -14.44
C HIS A 92 5.00 -12.31 -13.28
N TYR A 93 5.34 -11.10 -12.80
CA TYR A 93 4.74 -10.56 -11.57
C TYR A 93 3.84 -9.35 -11.80
N ILE A 94 4.19 -8.46 -12.73
CA ILE A 94 3.40 -7.25 -12.98
C ILE A 94 2.20 -7.55 -13.87
N LYS A 95 2.39 -8.24 -15.00
CA LYS A 95 1.28 -8.59 -15.89
C LYS A 95 0.24 -9.51 -15.25
N THR A 96 0.68 -10.34 -14.29
CA THR A 96 -0.18 -11.27 -13.55
C THR A 96 -0.89 -10.61 -12.36
N GLY A 97 -0.52 -9.37 -12.00
CA GLY A 97 -1.14 -8.60 -10.92
C GLY A 97 -0.93 -9.13 -9.51
N ASN A 98 0.00 -10.09 -9.32
CA ASN A 98 0.16 -10.84 -8.06
C ASN A 98 1.35 -10.36 -7.22
N VAL A 99 1.70 -9.07 -7.30
CA VAL A 99 2.84 -8.53 -6.55
C VAL A 99 2.51 -7.23 -5.85
N LEU A 100 2.95 -7.16 -4.59
CA LEU A 100 2.92 -5.98 -3.75
C LEU A 100 4.36 -5.68 -3.34
N MET A 101 4.86 -4.50 -3.70
CA MET A 101 6.26 -4.12 -3.46
C MET A 101 6.35 -2.66 -3.02
N ILE A 102 7.29 -2.38 -2.13
CA ILE A 102 7.64 -1.03 -1.69
C ILE A 102 9.16 -0.92 -1.59
N SER A 103 9.72 0.21 -1.99
CA SER A 103 11.14 0.49 -1.84
C SER A 103 11.48 0.86 -0.39
N GLU A 104 12.75 0.69 -0.04
CA GLU A 104 13.28 1.27 1.20
C GLU A 104 13.31 2.80 1.10
N GLY A 105 13.11 3.49 2.23
CA GLY A 105 13.17 4.95 2.33
C GLY A 105 12.00 5.58 3.09
N ARG A 106 12.17 6.83 3.51
CA ARG A 106 11.13 7.60 4.22
C ARG A 106 10.29 8.39 3.22
N ARG A 107 8.99 8.10 3.19
CA ARG A 107 8.02 8.86 2.38
C ARG A 107 8.09 10.35 2.71
N GLY A 108 8.03 11.18 1.66
CA GLY A 108 8.15 12.64 1.76
C GLY A 108 9.57 13.20 1.95
N ILE A 109 10.58 12.34 2.16
CA ILE A 109 11.98 12.76 2.36
C ILE A 109 12.90 12.13 1.31
N ASP A 110 12.84 10.82 1.17
CA ASP A 110 13.67 10.04 0.25
C ASP A 110 12.91 9.83 -1.07
N ASN A 111 13.62 9.48 -2.15
CA ASN A 111 12.97 9.03 -3.39
C ASN A 111 12.53 7.59 -3.18
N VAL A 112 11.23 7.34 -3.30
CA VAL A 112 10.66 6.01 -3.03
C VAL A 112 9.73 5.59 -4.15
N PHE A 113 9.51 4.29 -4.28
CA PHE A 113 8.54 3.73 -5.19
C PHE A 113 7.71 2.62 -4.54
N SER A 114 6.53 2.39 -5.09
CA SER A 114 5.66 1.30 -4.70
C SER A 114 4.99 0.70 -5.92
N LEU A 115 4.78 -0.61 -5.92
CA LEU A 115 4.05 -1.34 -6.95
C LEU A 115 2.89 -2.07 -6.28
N ARG A 116 1.67 -1.77 -6.74
CA ARG A 116 0.43 -2.36 -6.25
C ARG A 116 -0.56 -2.46 -7.40
N GLU A 117 -1.22 -3.60 -7.53
CA GLU A 117 -2.29 -3.80 -8.53
C GLU A 117 -1.81 -3.45 -9.96
N GLY A 118 -0.58 -3.85 -10.30
CA GLY A 118 0.02 -3.56 -11.60
C GLY A 118 0.42 -2.09 -11.80
N VAL A 119 0.28 -1.24 -10.80
CA VAL A 119 0.61 0.17 -10.88
C VAL A 119 1.89 0.48 -10.11
N LEU A 120 2.92 0.94 -10.83
CA LEU A 120 4.12 1.51 -10.23
C LEU A 120 3.89 3.00 -9.94
N ARG A 121 4.10 3.40 -8.69
CA ARG A 121 4.08 4.79 -8.24
C ARG A 121 5.48 5.22 -7.84
N LEU A 122 5.93 6.36 -8.34
CA LEU A 122 7.18 6.99 -7.94
C LEU A 122 6.88 8.26 -7.13
N GLU A 123 7.57 8.44 -6.00
CA GLU A 123 7.59 9.68 -5.23
C GLU A 123 9.00 10.25 -5.28
N LEU A 124 9.19 11.29 -6.08
CA LEU A 124 10.50 11.85 -6.38
C LEU A 124 10.63 13.27 -5.85
N ASP A 125 11.84 13.66 -5.46
CA ASP A 125 12.19 15.05 -5.30
C ASP A 125 12.17 15.79 -6.66
N ARG A 126 12.13 17.12 -6.59
CA ARG A 126 12.06 17.98 -7.77
C ARG A 126 13.23 17.76 -8.75
N ALA A 127 14.45 17.67 -8.24
CA ALA A 127 15.64 17.55 -9.08
C ALA A 127 15.68 16.22 -9.84
N THR A 128 15.25 15.13 -9.22
CA THR A 128 15.16 13.81 -9.85
C THR A 128 14.00 13.78 -10.84
N TYR A 129 12.84 14.33 -10.46
CA TYR A 129 11.67 14.43 -11.35
C TYR A 129 12.00 15.18 -12.66
N GLU A 130 12.63 16.35 -12.57
CA GLU A 130 13.02 17.15 -13.73
C GLU A 130 14.03 16.41 -14.64
N LYS A 131 14.95 15.63 -14.05
CA LYS A 131 15.91 14.81 -14.81
C LYS A 131 15.27 13.59 -15.47
N CYS A 132 14.29 12.97 -14.83
CA CYS A 132 13.58 11.81 -15.39
C CYS A 132 12.76 12.20 -16.62
N GLY A 133 12.31 13.46 -16.72
CA GLY A 133 11.53 13.94 -17.87
C GLY A 133 10.17 13.29 -18.02
N LEU A 134 9.64 12.73 -16.92
CA LEU A 134 8.35 12.03 -16.90
C LEU A 134 7.23 12.97 -16.44
N VAL A 135 6.00 12.69 -16.86
CA VAL A 135 4.83 13.51 -16.50
C VAL A 135 4.23 13.03 -15.18
N GLY A 136 4.25 13.89 -14.16
CA GLY A 136 3.68 13.63 -12.84
C GLY A 136 2.99 14.87 -12.24
N ASN A 137 2.33 14.67 -11.11
CA ASN A 137 1.63 15.71 -10.38
C ASN A 137 2.35 16.04 -9.07
N PRO A 138 2.36 17.30 -8.62
CA PRO A 138 2.87 17.65 -7.30
C PRO A 138 2.02 16.98 -6.21
N ILE A 139 2.69 16.40 -5.21
CA ILE A 139 2.04 15.82 -4.03
C ILE A 139 1.76 16.97 -3.05
N PRO A 140 0.49 17.22 -2.66
CA PRO A 140 0.14 18.31 -1.75
C PRO A 140 0.82 18.16 -0.39
N HIS A 141 1.62 19.15 0.00
CA HIS A 141 2.21 19.21 1.35
C HIS A 141 1.30 20.05 2.24
N GLY A 142 0.75 19.47 3.30
CA GLY A 142 -0.20 20.14 4.20
C GLY A 142 0.34 21.28 5.02
N GLY A 143 0.56 22.42 4.36
CA GLY A 143 0.88 23.70 4.97
C GLY A 143 2.28 23.80 5.58
N ARG A 144 3.13 22.76 5.50
CA ARG A 144 4.50 22.81 6.05
C ARG A 144 5.44 23.57 5.10
N LYS A 145 5.56 24.87 5.34
CA LYS A 145 6.33 25.89 4.60
C LYS A 145 7.83 25.59 4.37
N HIS A 146 8.39 24.54 4.98
CA HIS A 146 9.83 24.21 4.91
C HIS A 146 10.15 22.84 4.27
N THR A 147 9.16 22.16 3.68
CA THR A 147 9.38 20.84 3.08
C THR A 147 9.55 20.96 1.57
N LYS A 148 10.58 20.30 1.01
CA LYS A 148 10.86 20.31 -0.44
C LYS A 148 9.71 19.68 -1.22
N GLU A 149 9.31 20.30 -2.33
CA GLU A 149 8.29 19.79 -3.26
C GLU A 149 8.60 18.34 -3.69
N ARG A 150 7.53 17.55 -3.84
CA ARG A 150 7.58 16.13 -4.21
C ARG A 150 6.62 15.88 -5.36
N PHE A 151 6.98 15.01 -6.27
CA PHE A 151 6.20 14.68 -7.45
C PHE A 151 5.82 13.21 -7.41
N GLY A 152 4.51 12.97 -7.55
CA GLY A 152 3.91 11.65 -7.65
C GLY A 152 3.67 11.33 -9.12
N MET A 153 4.18 10.20 -9.56
CA MET A 153 3.95 9.71 -10.92
C MET A 153 3.35 8.32 -10.87
N GLN A 154 2.43 8.05 -11.79
CA GLN A 154 1.74 6.77 -11.93
C GLN A 154 1.77 6.33 -13.40
N PRO A 155 2.85 5.70 -13.88
CA PRO A 155 2.81 4.99 -15.15
C PRO A 155 1.79 3.85 -15.03
N LEU A 156 0.68 4.00 -15.75
CA LEU A 156 -0.27 2.92 -15.94
C LEU A 156 0.41 1.88 -16.83
N PHE A 157 0.71 0.70 -16.29
CA PHE A 157 0.99 -0.45 -17.12
C PHE A 157 -0.38 -0.98 -17.60
N PRO A 158 -0.63 -1.00 -18.91
CA PRO A 158 -1.88 -1.56 -19.41
C PRO A 158 -1.95 -3.03 -18.98
N HIS A 159 -3.03 -3.42 -18.31
CA HIS A 159 -3.43 -4.82 -18.30
C HIS A 159 -3.65 -5.20 -19.76
N THR A 160 -2.70 -5.91 -20.38
CA THR A 160 -2.96 -6.54 -21.67
C THR A 160 -3.97 -7.65 -21.42
N SER A 161 -5.25 -7.32 -21.57
CA SER A 161 -6.31 -8.27 -21.84
C SER A 161 -5.93 -9.01 -23.12
N THR A 162 -5.23 -10.13 -22.97
CA THR A 162 -5.15 -11.14 -24.02
C THR A 162 -6.37 -12.02 -23.83
N ALA A 163 -7.48 -11.56 -24.42
CA ALA A 163 -8.54 -12.43 -24.87
C ALA A 163 -8.24 -12.68 -26.35
N ASP A 164 -7.72 -13.86 -26.64
CA ASP A 164 -8.02 -14.72 -27.80
C ASP A 164 -7.19 -16.02 -27.71
#